data_AF-A0A564UEZ6-F1
#
_entry.id   AF-A0A564UEZ6-F1
#
_cell.length_a   1.000
_cell.length_b   1.000
_cell.length_c   1.000
_cell.angle_alpha   90.00
_cell.angle_beta   90.00
_cell.angle_gamma   90.00
#
_symmetry.space_group_name_H-M   'P 1'
#
loop_
_entity.id
_entity.type
_entity.pdbx_description
1 polymer ?
#
loop_
_entity_poly.entity_id
_entity_poly.type
_entity_poly.pdbx_seq_one_letter_code
_entity_poly.pdbx_strand_id
1 'polypeptide(L)'
;MSRKLTIEEALESQGFYMSTTVGVSMFPLLRNRRDTILIRPVTEPLKKYDVPLYKRGNNYVLHRIVKITQDGYVICGDNCLQKEYDVTDQQIIGVLSGIQRGEKKIDMDGAGYKLYCRLWVFLYPLRCILKRAAAKLKNGIKRIIGNGI
;
A
#
# COMPACT_ATOMS: atom_id res chain seq x y z
N MET A 1 -29.96 12.97 -7.91
CA MET A 1 -28.57 12.92 -7.41
C MET A 1 -27.99 11.55 -7.77
N SER A 2 -26.84 11.50 -8.47
CA SER A 2 -26.17 10.23 -8.78
C SER A 2 -25.57 9.64 -7.49
N ARG A 3 -26.07 8.48 -7.06
CA ARG A 3 -25.49 7.71 -5.95
C ARG A 3 -24.07 7.32 -6.35
N LYS A 4 -23.06 7.76 -5.58
CA LYS A 4 -21.70 7.21 -5.74
C LYS A 4 -21.73 5.74 -5.33
N LEU A 5 -21.40 4.86 -6.26
CA LEU A 5 -21.17 3.45 -5.98
C LEU A 5 -20.04 3.31 -4.96
N THR A 6 -20.22 2.42 -4.00
CA THR A 6 -19.15 1.94 -3.13
C THR A 6 -18.14 1.12 -3.93
N ILE A 7 -16.97 0.85 -3.33
CA ILE A 7 -15.93 0.07 -4.01
C ILE A 7 -16.41 -1.36 -4.21
N GLU A 8 -17.05 -1.93 -3.18
CA GLU A 8 -17.66 -3.26 -3.18
C GLU A 8 -18.69 -3.38 -4.31
N GLU A 9 -19.64 -2.45 -4.42
CA GLU A 9 -20.64 -2.44 -5.49
C GLU A 9 -20.02 -2.33 -6.90
N ALA A 10 -18.95 -1.53 -7.04
CA ALA A 10 -18.24 -1.42 -8.31
C ALA A 10 -17.56 -2.74 -8.69
N LEU A 11 -16.94 -3.43 -7.73
CA LEU A 11 -16.32 -4.72 -7.95
C LEU A 11 -17.35 -5.81 -8.28
N GLU A 12 -18.50 -5.81 -7.60
CA GLU A 12 -19.58 -6.76 -7.85
C GLU A 12 -20.26 -6.54 -9.20
N SER A 13 -20.57 -5.29 -9.57
CA SER A 13 -21.32 -4.98 -10.79
C SER A 13 -20.47 -4.91 -12.05
N GLN A 14 -19.21 -4.44 -11.95
CA GLN A 14 -18.33 -4.19 -13.09
C GLN A 14 -17.14 -5.15 -13.15
N GLY A 15 -16.86 -5.89 -12.08
CA GLY A 15 -15.70 -6.77 -11.99
C GLY A 15 -14.36 -6.03 -11.78
N PHE A 16 -14.38 -4.71 -11.63
CA PHE A 16 -13.19 -3.91 -11.33
C PHE A 16 -13.55 -2.56 -10.69
N TYR A 17 -12.57 -1.96 -10.02
CA TYR A 17 -12.65 -0.60 -9.50
C TYR A 17 -11.42 0.21 -9.92
N MET A 18 -11.65 1.38 -10.50
CA MET A 18 -10.58 2.31 -10.89
C MET A 18 -10.70 3.62 -10.12
N SER A 19 -9.58 4.08 -9.57
CA SER A 19 -9.54 5.35 -8.85
C SER A 19 -8.13 5.92 -8.76
N THR A 20 -8.05 7.22 -8.56
CA THR A 20 -6.79 7.91 -8.28
C THR A 20 -6.38 7.67 -6.83
N THR A 21 -5.12 7.30 -6.62
CA THR A 21 -4.59 7.03 -5.29
C THR A 21 -4.59 8.28 -4.41
N VAL A 22 -4.91 8.10 -3.13
CA VAL A 22 -4.86 9.16 -2.11
C VAL A 22 -3.95 8.71 -0.98
N GLY A 23 -3.04 9.59 -0.58
CA GLY A 23 -2.06 9.33 0.46
C GLY A 23 -0.69 8.94 -0.09
N VAL A 24 0.27 8.83 0.82
CA VAL A 24 1.69 8.57 0.53
C VAL A 24 2.18 7.26 1.15
N SER A 25 1.28 6.45 1.71
CA SER A 25 1.61 5.19 2.40
C SER A 25 2.26 4.18 1.47
N MET A 26 1.90 4.19 0.19
CA MET A 26 2.45 3.33 -0.84
C MET A 26 3.52 4.00 -1.72
N PHE A 27 4.04 5.17 -1.32
CA PHE A 27 5.18 5.76 -2.01
C PHE A 27 6.44 4.89 -1.80
N PRO A 28 7.28 4.64 -2.81
CA PRO A 28 7.34 5.25 -4.15
C PRO A 28 6.52 4.52 -5.24
N LEU A 29 5.86 3.40 -4.92
CA LEU A 29 5.07 2.66 -5.89
C LEU A 29 3.91 3.51 -6.43
N LEU A 30 3.12 4.10 -5.53
CA LEU A 30 1.95 4.91 -5.86
C LEU A 30 2.20 6.38 -5.52
N ARG A 31 1.97 7.25 -6.49
CA ARG A 31 2.12 8.70 -6.35
C ARG A 31 0.77 9.34 -6.05
N ASN A 32 0.68 9.94 -4.86
CA ASN A 32 -0.51 10.63 -4.35
C ASN A 32 -1.14 11.54 -5.42
N ARG A 33 -2.42 11.31 -5.74
CA ARG A 33 -3.23 12.07 -6.68
C ARG A 33 -2.68 12.13 -8.12
N ARG A 34 -1.80 11.21 -8.50
CA ARG A 34 -1.19 11.16 -9.85
C ARG A 34 -1.29 9.81 -10.53
N ASP A 35 -1.24 8.73 -9.76
CA ASP A 35 -1.35 7.38 -10.30
C ASP A 35 -2.78 6.86 -10.11
N THR A 36 -3.32 6.24 -11.17
CA THR A 36 -4.61 5.55 -11.17
C THR A 36 -4.38 4.08 -10.94
N ILE A 37 -5.12 3.49 -10.01
CA ILE A 37 -5.06 2.06 -9.69
C ILE A 37 -6.26 1.33 -10.27
N LEU A 38 -6.04 0.06 -10.61
CA LEU A 38 -7.06 -0.88 -11.03
C LEU A 38 -7.12 -2.01 -10.00
N ILE A 39 -8.23 -2.11 -9.28
CA ILE A 39 -8.51 -3.17 -8.32
C ILE A 39 -9.46 -4.17 -8.96
N ARG A 40 -9.23 -5.47 -8.70
CA ARG A 40 -10.12 -6.56 -9.11
C ARG A 40 -10.51 -7.43 -7.92
N PRO A 41 -11.64 -8.17 -8.00
CA PRO A 41 -11.97 -9.19 -7.02
C PRO A 41 -10.84 -10.20 -6.85
N VAL A 42 -10.69 -10.74 -5.65
CA VAL A 42 -9.73 -11.81 -5.37
C VAL A 42 -10.31 -13.12 -5.89
N THR A 43 -9.65 -13.73 -6.88
CA THR A 43 -10.07 -15.01 -7.48
C THR A 43 -9.18 -16.18 -7.08
N GLU A 44 -7.98 -15.89 -6.58
CA GLU A 44 -7.00 -16.87 -6.12
C GLU A 44 -6.50 -16.47 -4.73
N PRO A 45 -5.98 -17.42 -3.92
CA PRO A 45 -5.30 -17.09 -2.68
C PRO A 45 -4.19 -16.07 -2.91
N LEU A 46 -4.16 -15.02 -2.07
CA LEU A 46 -3.19 -13.96 -2.22
C LEU A 46 -1.78 -14.42 -1.89
N LYS A 47 -0.84 -13.91 -2.66
CA LYS A 47 0.56 -14.29 -2.60
C LYS A 47 1.37 -13.19 -1.92
N LYS A 48 2.55 -13.57 -1.44
CA LYS A 48 3.52 -12.61 -0.93
C LYS A 48 3.84 -11.59 -2.03
N TYR A 49 3.88 -10.31 -1.65
CA TYR A 49 4.04 -9.12 -2.50
C TYR A 49 2.79 -8.58 -3.16
N ASP A 50 1.66 -9.28 -3.13
CA ASP A 50 0.39 -8.72 -3.59
C ASP A 50 0.00 -7.51 -2.75
N VAL A 51 -0.81 -6.64 -3.34
CA VAL A 51 -1.24 -5.38 -2.72
C VAL A 51 -2.77 -5.42 -2.61
N PRO A 52 -3.33 -6.08 -1.56
CA PRO A 52 -4.76 -6.11 -1.34
C PRO A 52 -5.30 -4.74 -0.91
N LEU A 53 -6.52 -4.47 -1.36
CA LEU A 53 -7.38 -3.44 -0.81
C LEU A 53 -8.24 -4.10 0.27
N TYR A 54 -8.11 -3.64 1.51
CA TYR A 54 -8.87 -4.15 2.64
C TYR A 54 -9.51 -3.05 3.46
N LYS A 55 -10.55 -3.41 4.21
CA LYS A 55 -11.33 -2.51 5.05
C LYS A 55 -10.80 -2.53 6.47
N ARG A 56 -10.51 -1.34 7.00
CA ARG A 56 -10.13 -1.14 8.41
C ARG A 56 -11.07 -0.11 9.04
N GLY A 57 -12.10 -0.62 9.72
CA GLY A 57 -13.22 0.20 10.17
C GLY A 57 -13.91 0.85 8.97
N ASN A 58 -13.98 2.18 8.95
CA ASN A 58 -14.59 2.94 7.85
C ASN A 58 -13.61 3.32 6.73
N ASN A 59 -12.35 2.89 6.82
CA ASN A 59 -11.30 3.27 5.88
C ASN A 59 -10.94 2.12 4.94
N TYR A 60 -10.65 2.45 3.69
CA TYR A 60 -10.04 1.53 2.73
C TYR A 60 -8.53 1.73 2.71
N VAL A 61 -7.79 0.64 2.89
CA VAL A 61 -6.33 0.65 2.96
C VAL A 61 -5.77 -0.27 1.88
N LEU A 62 -4.75 0.23 1.18
CA LEU A 62 -4.06 -0.49 0.12
C LEU A 62 -2.60 -0.60 0.49
N HIS A 63 -2.14 -1.79 0.88
CA HIS A 63 -0.77 -2.03 1.34
C HIS A 63 -0.26 -3.39 0.87
N ARG A 64 1.06 -3.62 0.94
CA ARG A 64 1.70 -4.82 0.42
C ARG A 64 1.75 -5.94 1.45
N ILE A 65 1.44 -7.16 1.04
CA ILE A 65 1.70 -8.38 1.82
C ILE A 65 3.20 -8.60 1.91
N VAL A 66 3.74 -8.50 3.12
CA VAL A 66 5.16 -8.75 3.41
C VAL A 66 5.40 -10.16 3.96
N LYS A 67 4.38 -10.80 4.53
CA LYS A 67 4.40 -12.18 5.02
C LYS A 67 2.97 -12.74 5.04
N ILE A 68 2.83 -14.01 4.67
CA ILE A 68 1.58 -14.79 4.83
C ILE A 68 1.69 -15.54 6.17
N THR A 69 0.62 -15.57 6.96
CA THR A 69 0.49 -16.33 8.21
C THR A 69 -0.50 -17.48 8.01
N GLN A 70 -0.73 -18.31 9.04
CA GLN A 70 -1.72 -19.38 8.95
C GLN A 70 -3.15 -18.83 8.79
N ASP A 71 -3.43 -17.70 9.44
CA ASP A 71 -4.79 -17.15 9.54
C ASP A 71 -4.97 -15.81 8.79
N GLY A 72 -3.98 -15.38 7.99
CA GLY A 72 -4.06 -14.12 7.25
C GLY A 72 -2.72 -13.59 6.77
N TYR A 73 -2.54 -12.26 6.90
CA TYR A 73 -1.45 -11.54 6.27
C TYR A 73 -0.82 -10.50 7.19
N VAL A 74 0.52 -10.43 7.13
CA VAL A 74 1.26 -9.26 7.58
C VAL A 74 1.41 -8.32 6.41
N ILE A 75 0.86 -7.13 6.55
CA ILE A 75 0.77 -6.12 5.51
C ILE A 75 1.52 -4.85 5.93
N CYS A 76 2.12 -4.15 4.98
CA CYS A 76 2.81 -2.89 5.25
C CYS A 76 2.79 -1.97 4.03
N GLY A 77 2.57 -0.68 4.27
CA GLY A 77 2.73 0.34 3.24
C GLY A 77 4.20 0.51 2.85
N ASP A 78 4.46 0.73 1.55
CA ASP A 78 5.82 0.87 1.04
C ASP A 78 6.58 2.05 1.71
N ASN A 79 5.89 3.10 2.14
CA ASN A 79 6.46 4.23 2.89
C ASN A 79 6.26 4.14 4.42
N CYS A 80 5.54 3.14 4.91
CA CYS A 80 5.20 2.99 6.32
C CYS A 80 6.27 2.17 7.07
N LEU A 81 6.42 2.44 8.36
CA LEU A 81 7.22 1.59 9.26
C LEU A 81 6.36 0.61 10.05
N GLN A 82 5.09 0.96 10.29
CA GLN A 82 4.17 0.12 11.01
C GLN A 82 3.69 -1.01 10.10
N LYS A 83 3.77 -2.24 10.62
CA LYS A 83 3.15 -3.42 10.01
C LYS A 83 1.77 -3.64 10.62
N GLU A 84 0.89 -4.20 9.83
CA GLU A 84 -0.47 -4.60 10.19
C GLU A 84 -0.49 -6.12 10.19
N TYR A 85 -0.85 -6.74 11.33
CA TYR A 85 -0.68 -8.19 11.55
C TYR A 85 -1.99 -8.98 11.49
N ASP A 86 -3.12 -8.30 11.68
CA ASP A 86 -4.43 -8.94 11.86
C ASP A 86 -5.31 -8.77 10.62
N VAL A 87 -4.72 -8.77 9.42
CA VAL A 87 -5.49 -8.66 8.17
C VAL A 87 -5.85 -10.05 7.67
N THR A 88 -7.14 -10.34 7.63
CA THR A 88 -7.70 -11.64 7.18
C THR A 88 -8.40 -11.50 5.84
N ASP A 89 -8.69 -12.61 5.16
CA ASP A 89 -9.41 -12.64 3.88
C ASP A 89 -10.77 -11.92 3.95
N GLN A 90 -11.45 -11.98 5.10
CA GLN A 90 -12.75 -11.34 5.30
C GLN A 90 -12.71 -9.80 5.19
N GLN A 91 -11.55 -9.21 5.45
CA GLN A 91 -11.38 -7.76 5.34
C GLN A 91 -11.00 -7.34 3.92
N ILE A 92 -10.57 -8.29 3.08
CA ILE A 92 -10.07 -8.02 1.73
C ILE A 92 -11.25 -7.89 0.79
N ILE A 93 -11.27 -6.76 0.09
CA ILE A 93 -12.31 -6.40 -0.87
C ILE A 93 -11.85 -6.67 -2.30
N GLY A 94 -10.54 -6.53 -2.55
CA GLY A 94 -9.96 -6.79 -3.86
C GLY A 94 -8.44 -6.72 -3.81
N VAL A 95 -7.82 -6.89 -4.97
CA VAL A 95 -6.36 -6.85 -5.14
C VAL A 95 -5.96 -5.90 -6.27
N LEU A 96 -4.86 -5.19 -6.07
CA LEU A 96 -4.27 -4.34 -7.10
C LEU A 96 -3.82 -5.20 -8.29
N SER A 97 -4.40 -4.93 -9.44
CA SER A 97 -4.13 -5.65 -10.70
C SER A 97 -3.55 -4.75 -11.80
N GLY A 98 -3.47 -3.44 -11.56
CA GLY A 98 -2.85 -2.51 -12.49
C GLY A 98 -2.57 -1.15 -11.88
N ILE A 99 -1.52 -0.50 -12.38
CA ILE A 99 -1.17 0.89 -12.05
C ILE A 99 -0.96 1.63 -13.37
N GLN A 100 -1.67 2.73 -13.54
CA GLN A 100 -1.53 3.65 -14.64
C GLN A 100 -0.83 4.92 -14.16
N ARG A 101 0.31 5.22 -14.79
CA ARG A 101 1.22 6.32 -14.47
C ARG A 101 1.20 7.33 -15.61
N GLY A 102 0.27 8.28 -15.57
CA GLY A 102 -0.02 9.14 -16.71
C GLY A 102 -0.49 8.29 -17.89
N GLU A 103 0.25 8.30 -19.00
CA GLU A 103 -0.05 7.48 -20.19
C GLU A 103 0.58 6.08 -20.14
N LYS A 104 1.48 5.81 -19.18
CA LYS A 104 2.20 4.53 -19.08
C LYS A 104 1.54 3.57 -18.12
N LYS A 105 1.25 2.35 -18.56
CA LYS A 105 0.89 1.23 -17.67
C LYS A 105 2.15 0.65 -17.05
N ILE A 106 2.15 0.44 -15.73
CA ILE A 106 3.21 -0.28 -15.04
C ILE A 106 2.99 -1.77 -15.26
N ASP A 107 4.02 -2.45 -15.75
CA ASP A 107 4.06 -3.90 -15.83
C ASP A 107 4.31 -4.49 -14.44
N MET A 108 3.25 -5.02 -13.83
CA MET A 108 3.28 -5.66 -12.51
C MET A 108 3.77 -7.12 -12.58
N ASP A 109 3.80 -7.73 -13.76
CA ASP A 109 4.28 -9.09 -13.96
C ASP A 109 5.76 -9.13 -14.38
N GLY A 110 6.28 -8.00 -14.83
CA GLY A 110 7.66 -7.79 -15.24
C GLY A 110 8.69 -8.03 -14.14
N ALA A 111 9.89 -8.46 -14.56
CA ALA A 111 11.01 -8.72 -13.67
C ALA A 111 11.40 -7.50 -12.83
N GLY A 112 11.29 -6.29 -13.39
CA GLY A 112 11.60 -5.04 -12.70
C GLY A 112 10.69 -4.78 -11.49
N TYR A 113 9.38 -4.98 -11.64
CA TYR A 113 8.43 -4.86 -10.53
C TYR A 113 8.67 -5.93 -9.46
N LYS A 114 8.88 -7.18 -9.89
CA LYS A 114 9.18 -8.30 -8.96
C LYS A 114 10.46 -8.06 -8.17
N LEU A 115 11.51 -7.56 -8.83
CA LEU A 115 12.77 -7.19 -8.18
C LEU A 115 12.55 -6.03 -7.19
N TYR A 116 11.83 -5.00 -7.60
CA TYR A 116 11.44 -3.90 -6.71
C TYR A 116 10.77 -4.42 -5.44
N CYS A 117 9.74 -5.28 -5.57
CA CYS A 117 9.02 -5.83 -4.42
C CYS A 117 9.94 -6.59 -3.46
N ARG A 118 10.81 -7.45 -4.00
CA ARG A 118 11.77 -8.24 -3.21
C ARG A 118 12.75 -7.33 -2.47
N LEU A 119 13.38 -6.39 -3.18
CA LEU A 119 14.32 -5.44 -2.58
C LEU A 119 13.63 -4.57 -1.53
N TRP A 120 12.41 -4.11 -1.79
CA TRP A 120 11.69 -3.23 -0.87
C TRP A 120 11.40 -3.91 0.46
N VAL A 121 10.93 -5.17 0.42
CA VAL A 121 10.68 -5.96 1.62
C VAL A 121 11.99 -6.37 2.30
N PHE A 122 13.03 -6.75 1.54
CA PHE A 122 14.34 -7.11 2.08
C PHE A 122 15.01 -5.94 2.81
N LEU A 123 14.99 -4.75 2.22
CA LEU A 123 15.59 -3.54 2.79
C LEU A 123 14.76 -2.92 3.93
N TYR A 124 13.61 -3.50 4.30
CA TYR A 124 12.74 -2.97 5.35
C TYR A 124 13.48 -2.71 6.69
N PRO A 125 14.31 -3.62 7.25
CA PRO A 125 15.02 -3.36 8.50
C PRO A 125 15.94 -2.15 8.41
N LEU A 126 16.67 -2.01 7.29
CA LEU A 126 17.53 -0.86 7.03
C LEU A 126 16.70 0.44 6.93
N ARG A 127 15.59 0.42 6.20
CA ARG A 127 14.67 1.57 6.10
C ARG A 127 14.12 1.99 7.47
N CYS A 128 13.81 1.02 8.34
CA CYS A 128 13.40 1.28 9.72
C CYS A 128 14.50 2.00 10.52
N ILE A 129 15.74 1.51 10.45
CA ILE A 129 16.89 2.10 11.16
C ILE A 129 17.13 3.53 10.67
N LEU A 130 17.20 3.73 9.36
CA LEU A 130 17.44 5.04 8.74
C LEU A 130 16.35 6.06 9.11
N LYS A 131 15.07 5.69 9.02
CA LYS A 131 13.98 6.60 9.41
C LYS A 131 13.98 6.92 10.90
N ARG A 132 14.27 5.95 11.77
CA ARG A 132 14.39 6.18 13.22
C ARG A 132 15.58 7.09 13.55
N ALA A 133 16.72 6.90 12.89
CA ALA A 133 17.89 7.76 13.05
C ALA A 133 17.60 9.20 12.59
N ALA A 134 16.98 9.37 11.42
CA ALA A 134 16.57 10.68 10.91
C ALA A 134 15.57 11.39 11.85
N ALA A 135 14.61 10.65 12.42
CA ALA A 135 13.67 11.20 13.39
C ALA A 135 14.37 11.66 14.68
N LYS A 136 15.33 10.88 15.20
CA LYS A 136 16.15 11.27 16.35
C LYS A 136 16.98 12.52 16.06
N LEU A 137 17.62 12.60 14.89
CA LEU A 137 18.39 13.77 14.48
C LEU A 137 17.52 15.02 14.38
N LYS A 138 16.35 14.92 13.72
CA LYS A 138 15.39 16.02 13.60
C LYS A 138 14.91 16.50 14.97
N ASN A 139 14.60 15.58 15.88
CA ASN A 139 14.19 15.92 17.24
C ASN A 139 15.33 16.57 18.04
N GLY A 140 16.58 16.13 17.84
CA GLY A 140 17.77 16.73 18.41
C GLY A 140 17.99 18.17 17.93
N ILE A 141 17.91 18.41 16.62
CA ILE A 141 18.02 19.75 16.02
C ILE A 141 16.89 20.66 16.53
N LYS A 142 15.64 20.16 16.56
CA LYS A 142 14.50 20.93 17.10
C LYS A 142 14.72 21.33 18.56
N ARG A 143 15.35 20.48 19.38
CA ARG A 143 15.66 20.80 20.78
C ARG A 143 16.76 21.86 20.91
N ILE A 144 17.73 21.88 20.00
CA ILE A 144 18.79 22.91 19.96
C ILE A 144 18.21 24.26 19.52
N ILE A 145 17.39 24.28 18.47
CA ILE A 145 16.80 25.51 17.93
C ILE A 145 15.64 26.03 18.83
N GLY A 146 14.85 25.11 19.42
CA GLY A 146 13.71 25.45 20.27
C GLY A 146 14.07 25.84 21.70
N ASN A 147 15.32 25.63 22.15
CA ASN A 147 15.83 26.14 23.43
C ASN A 147 16.66 27.44 23.27
N GLY A 148 16.63 28.03 22.07
CA GLY A 148 17.35 29.28 21.74
C GLY A 148 16.46 30.53 21.65
N ILE A 149 15.21 30.46 22.13
CA ILE A 149 14.28 31.58 22.32
C ILE A 149 13.75 31.49 23.75
#